data_AF-A0AAE1FLS4-F1
#
_entry.id   AF-A0AAE1FLS4-F1
#
_cell.length_a   1.000
_cell.length_b   1.000
_cell.length_c   1.000
_cell.angle_alpha   90.00
_cell.angle_beta   90.00
_cell.angle_gamma   90.00
#
_symmetry.space_group_name_H-M   'P 1'
#
loop_
_entity.id
_entity.type
_entity.pdbx_description
1 polymer ?
#
loop_
_entity_poly.entity_id
_entity_poly.type
_entity_poly.pdbx_seq_one_letter_code
_entity_poly.pdbx_strand_id
1 'polypeptide(L)'
;MRTRLDLYERCTQNIAVMDTSLGSPHTTFPGPLTTTGGPLAEVSSLSRSELEDLLECEDKMAALVASMPPLATIRAQCDSLVAQNEALAKATLERSDEYERSRDAAIRKVEELNNLRQSFTDLTLAQTKASELLAPACIQESLVVAAMQSEEESEEIADQFLRKELGVEAFLSAYLEKRIETHLRKFKGERLGAQLDELHRAGF
;
A
#
# COMPACT_ATOMS: atom_id res chain seq x y z
N MET A 1 -5.85 -3.49 -12.17
CA MET A 1 -5.19 -2.19 -12.42
C MET A 1 -6.11 -0.96 -12.27
N ARG A 2 -7.40 -1.07 -11.93
CA ARG A 2 -8.31 0.10 -11.80
C ARG A 2 -8.22 0.83 -10.45
N THR A 3 -7.74 0.18 -9.38
CA THR A 3 -7.80 0.74 -8.02
C THR A 3 -6.80 1.87 -7.72
N ARG A 4 -5.66 1.96 -8.44
CA ARG A 4 -4.68 3.04 -8.23
C ARG A 4 -5.13 4.38 -8.84
N LEU A 5 -5.86 4.34 -9.95
CA LEU A 5 -6.43 5.55 -10.57
C LEU A 5 -7.59 6.09 -9.73
N ASP A 6 -8.48 5.22 -9.24
CA ASP A 6 -9.61 5.62 -8.40
C ASP A 6 -9.17 6.28 -7.07
N LEU A 7 -8.05 5.84 -6.49
CA LEU A 7 -7.48 6.44 -5.28
C LEU A 7 -6.83 7.80 -5.55
N TYR A 8 -6.21 7.98 -6.71
CA TYR A 8 -5.61 9.24 -7.12
C TYR A 8 -6.69 10.28 -7.44
N GLU A 9 -7.74 9.90 -8.18
CA GLU A 9 -8.90 10.75 -8.46
C GLU A 9 -9.66 11.14 -7.18
N ARG A 10 -9.87 10.22 -6.24
CA ARG A 10 -10.48 10.57 -4.94
C ARG A 10 -9.62 11.50 -4.10
N CYS A 11 -8.29 11.40 -4.21
CA CYS A 11 -7.37 12.28 -3.49
C CYS A 11 -7.39 13.69 -4.10
N THR A 12 -7.36 13.82 -5.44
CA THR A 12 -7.49 15.13 -6.12
C THR A 12 -8.86 15.76 -5.91
N GLN A 13 -9.94 14.97 -5.89
CA GLN A 13 -11.29 15.47 -5.58
C GLN A 13 -11.40 16.01 -4.15
N ASN A 14 -10.74 15.37 -3.17
CA ASN A 14 -10.75 15.83 -1.77
C ASN A 14 -9.86 17.05 -1.53
N ILE A 15 -8.75 17.20 -2.26
CA ILE A 15 -7.91 18.41 -2.22
C ILE A 15 -8.70 19.62 -2.73
N ALA A 16 -9.53 19.46 -3.77
CA ALA A 16 -10.39 20.54 -4.28
C ALA A 16 -11.52 20.96 -3.31
N VAL A 17 -11.91 20.08 -2.37
CA VAL A 17 -12.96 20.38 -1.39
C VAL A 17 -12.41 21.08 -0.14
N MET A 18 -11.14 20.84 0.23
CA MET A 18 -10.52 21.50 1.39
C MET A 18 -10.16 22.98 1.17
N ASP A 19 -10.20 23.47 -0.08
CA ASP A 19 -9.94 24.88 -0.41
C ASP A 19 -11.17 25.79 -0.21
N THR A 20 -12.32 25.23 0.20
CA THR A 20 -13.57 25.99 0.35
C THR A 20 -13.85 26.52 1.77
N SER A 21 -12.97 26.28 2.75
CA SER A 21 -13.19 26.72 4.14
C SER A 21 -12.28 27.85 4.64
N LEU A 22 -11.34 28.34 3.82
CA LEU A 22 -10.59 29.55 4.12
C LEU A 22 -11.36 30.75 3.55
N GLY A 23 -11.89 31.56 4.47
CA GLY A 23 -12.93 32.54 4.21
C GLY A 23 -12.57 33.60 3.16
N SER A 24 -13.62 34.02 2.45
CA SER A 24 -13.74 35.19 1.59
C SER A 24 -12.69 35.33 0.47
N PRO A 25 -13.06 35.79 -0.74
CA PRO A 25 -12.07 36.21 -1.72
C PRO A 25 -11.32 37.41 -1.15
N HIS A 26 -10.20 37.16 -0.47
CA HIS A 26 -9.31 38.20 0.02
C HIS A 26 -8.82 38.97 -1.19
N THR A 27 -9.30 40.20 -1.32
CA THR A 27 -8.70 41.22 -2.17
C THR A 27 -7.30 41.48 -1.60
N THR A 28 -6.32 40.69 -2.02
CA THR A 28 -4.91 40.75 -1.59
C THR A 28 -4.15 41.95 -2.13
N PHE A 29 -4.83 42.80 -2.91
CA PHE A 29 -4.26 44.01 -3.46
C PHE A 29 -4.78 45.22 -2.66
N PRO A 30 -3.91 46.14 -2.22
CA PRO A 30 -4.35 47.46 -1.82
C PRO A 30 -5.20 48.01 -2.96
N GLY A 31 -6.43 48.42 -2.68
CA GLY A 31 -7.31 49.02 -3.69
C GLY A 31 -6.60 50.15 -4.43
N PRO A 32 -6.99 50.44 -5.68
CA PRO A 32 -6.31 51.44 -6.50
C PRO A 32 -6.11 52.74 -5.72
N LEU A 33 -4.87 53.23 -5.70
CA LEU A 33 -4.51 54.49 -5.04
C LEU A 33 -5.45 55.57 -5.56
N THR A 34 -6.42 55.96 -4.74
CA THR A 34 -7.19 57.17 -5.01
C THR A 34 -6.20 58.31 -4.91
N THR A 35 -5.82 58.88 -6.06
CA THR A 35 -5.25 60.21 -6.13
C THR A 35 -6.29 61.15 -5.54
N THR A 36 -6.23 61.34 -4.23
CA THR A 36 -6.95 62.41 -3.54
C THR A 36 -6.21 63.69 -3.89
N GLY A 37 -6.57 64.31 -5.01
CA GLY A 37 -6.12 65.64 -5.43
C GLY A 37 -6.70 66.75 -4.54
N GLY A 38 -6.60 66.60 -3.23
CA GLY A 38 -6.94 67.61 -2.23
C GLY A 38 -5.66 68.21 -1.63
N PRO A 39 -5.75 69.41 -1.02
CA PRO A 39 -4.61 70.02 -0.33
C PRO A 39 -4.07 69.06 0.73
N LEU A 40 -2.76 68.81 0.71
CA LEU A 40 -2.08 68.00 1.72
C LEU A 40 -2.20 68.76 3.06
N ALA A 41 -3.09 68.30 3.93
CA ALA A 41 -3.41 69.00 5.17
C ALA A 41 -2.16 69.17 6.05
N GLU A 42 -1.25 68.19 6.04
CA GLU A 42 0.02 68.21 6.76
C GLU A 42 0.99 69.30 6.24
N VAL A 43 0.98 69.60 4.93
CA VAL A 43 1.84 70.66 4.35
C VAL A 43 1.20 72.03 4.51
N SER A 44 -0.13 72.09 4.56
CA SER A 44 -0.88 73.34 4.73
C SER A 44 -0.79 73.92 6.15
N SER A 45 -0.41 73.10 7.13
CA SER A 45 -0.22 73.50 8.53
C SER A 45 1.19 74.00 8.89
N LEU A 46 2.15 73.91 7.97
CA LEU A 46 3.55 74.28 8.21
C LEU A 46 3.80 75.78 7.94
N SER A 47 4.73 76.39 8.70
CA SER A 47 5.15 77.78 8.49
C SER A 47 6.07 77.93 7.27
N ARG A 48 6.22 79.15 6.75
CA ARG A 48 7.06 79.43 5.57
C ARG A 48 8.52 78.99 5.74
N SER A 49 9.09 79.18 6.93
CA SER A 49 10.45 78.76 7.24
C SER A 49 10.59 77.24 7.25
N GLU A 50 9.57 76.51 7.74
CA GLU A 50 9.56 75.05 7.73
C GLU A 50 9.37 74.48 6.32
N LEU A 51 8.63 75.17 5.45
CA LEU A 51 8.47 74.82 4.05
C LEU A 51 9.77 75.02 3.24
N GLU A 52 10.50 76.12 3.48
CA GLU A 52 11.81 76.38 2.86
C GLU A 52 12.83 75.31 3.30
N ASP A 53 12.85 74.98 4.59
CA ASP A 53 13.66 73.88 5.17
C ASP A 53 13.32 72.50 4.57
N LEU A 54 12.04 72.24 4.28
CA LEU A 54 11.57 70.99 3.69
C LEU A 54 11.93 70.90 2.19
N LEU A 55 11.97 72.05 1.51
CA LEU A 55 12.37 72.14 0.10
C LEU A 55 13.88 71.96 -0.08
N GLU A 56 14.68 72.45 0.88
CA GLU A 56 16.15 72.38 0.85
C GLU A 56 16.70 71.02 1.33
N CYS A 57 15.93 70.25 2.12
CA CYS A 57 16.38 68.97 2.68
C CYS A 57 15.46 67.81 2.26
N GLU A 58 15.95 67.01 1.30
CA GLU A 58 15.24 65.83 0.77
C GLU A 58 14.91 64.80 1.87
N ASP A 59 15.78 64.62 2.86
CA ASP A 59 15.54 63.70 3.99
C ASP A 59 14.34 64.13 4.84
N LYS A 60 14.16 65.45 5.07
CA LYS A 60 13.00 65.98 5.83
C LYS A 60 11.71 65.79 5.03
N MET A 61 11.77 65.97 3.70
CA MET A 61 10.65 65.72 2.81
C MET A 61 10.26 64.24 2.78
N ALA A 62 11.24 63.34 2.66
CA ALA A 62 11.04 61.90 2.73
C ALA A 62 10.45 61.46 4.08
N ALA A 63 10.92 62.05 5.19
CA ALA A 63 10.39 61.80 6.52
C ALA A 63 8.93 62.27 6.68
N LEU A 64 8.57 63.42 6.09
CA LEU A 64 7.18 63.91 6.08
C LEU A 64 6.28 62.97 5.27
N VAL A 65 6.71 62.56 4.07
CA VAL A 65 5.94 61.61 3.25
C VAL A 65 5.78 60.26 3.96
N ALA A 66 6.84 59.78 4.62
CA ALA A 66 6.83 58.54 5.41
C ALA A 66 5.84 58.58 6.59
N SER A 67 5.57 59.76 7.16
CA SER A 67 4.65 59.93 8.28
C SER A 67 3.20 60.17 7.88
N MET A 68 2.91 60.30 6.57
CA MET A 68 1.55 60.56 6.09
C MET A 68 0.61 59.37 6.37
N PRO A 69 -0.64 59.63 6.83
CA PRO A 69 -1.60 58.59 7.17
C PRO A 69 -1.88 57.54 6.07
N PRO A 70 -1.97 57.91 4.78
CA PRO A 70 -2.17 56.93 3.71
C PRO A 70 -1.00 55.94 3.58
N LEU A 71 0.25 56.43 3.65
CA LEU A 71 1.43 55.58 3.53
C LEU A 71 1.63 54.70 4.78
N ALA A 72 1.35 55.24 5.97
CA ALA A 72 1.35 54.47 7.20
C ALA A 72 0.29 53.35 7.19
N THR A 73 -0.90 53.61 6.64
CA THR A 73 -1.97 52.61 6.50
C THR A 73 -1.54 51.49 5.55
N ILE A 74 -0.97 51.83 4.39
CA ILE A 74 -0.45 50.84 3.43
C ILE A 74 0.67 50.00 4.05
N ARG A 75 1.60 50.63 4.78
CA ARG A 75 2.68 49.92 5.46
C ARG A 75 2.13 48.92 6.49
N ALA A 76 1.16 49.35 7.31
CA ALA A 76 0.50 48.45 8.27
C ALA A 76 -0.24 47.29 7.58
N GLN A 77 -0.87 47.52 6.43
CA GLN A 77 -1.48 46.46 5.62
C GLN A 77 -0.44 45.49 5.06
N CYS A 78 0.68 46.00 4.53
CA CYS A 78 1.79 45.17 4.05
C CYS A 78 2.36 44.31 5.18
N ASP A 79 2.64 44.89 6.36
CA ASP A 79 3.14 44.16 7.52
C ASP A 79 2.15 43.08 7.98
N SER A 80 0.84 43.38 7.96
CA SER A 80 -0.22 42.42 8.26
C SER A 80 -0.27 41.27 7.24
N LEU A 81 -0.16 41.56 5.95
CA LEU A 81 -0.13 40.55 4.89
C LEU A 81 1.12 39.67 4.96
N VAL A 82 2.28 40.24 5.29
CA VAL A 82 3.52 39.47 5.53
C VAL A 82 3.32 38.52 6.70
N ALA A 83 2.79 38.98 7.83
CA ALA A 83 2.52 38.13 8.98
C ALA A 83 1.50 37.01 8.67
N GLN A 84 0.44 37.32 7.90
CA GLN A 84 -0.54 36.33 7.47
C GLN A 84 0.07 35.29 6.53
N ASN A 85 0.87 35.71 5.56
CA ASN A 85 1.56 34.80 4.65
C ASN A 85 2.54 33.90 5.40
N GLU A 86 3.31 34.44 6.36
CA GLU A 86 4.20 33.64 7.19
C GLU A 86 3.44 32.61 8.04
N ALA A 87 2.32 33.01 8.65
CA ALA A 87 1.48 32.10 9.42
C ALA A 87 0.90 30.98 8.54
N LEU A 88 0.43 31.33 7.34
CA LEU A 88 -0.12 30.38 6.39
C LEU A 88 0.95 29.43 5.83
N ALA A 89 2.16 29.93 5.56
CA ALA A 89 3.29 29.12 5.13
C ALA A 89 3.67 28.10 6.22
N LYS A 90 3.76 28.54 7.49
CA LYS A 90 4.02 27.64 8.63
C LYS A 90 2.95 26.56 8.77
N ALA A 91 1.66 26.94 8.75
CA ALA A 91 0.57 25.98 8.84
C ALA A 91 0.52 25.00 7.66
N THR A 92 0.89 25.46 6.46
CA THR A 92 0.97 24.60 5.25
C THR A 92 2.09 23.59 5.37
N LEU A 93 3.27 23.99 5.87
CA LEU A 93 4.39 23.08 6.11
C LEU A 93 4.06 22.03 7.16
N GLU A 94 3.48 22.43 8.30
CA GLU A 94 3.07 21.49 9.35
C GLU A 94 2.06 20.46 8.84
N ARG A 95 1.09 20.90 8.05
CA ARG A 95 0.10 20.02 7.42
C ARG A 95 0.73 19.10 6.37
N SER A 96 1.68 19.61 5.59
CA SER A 96 2.43 18.81 4.62
C SER A 96 3.18 17.68 5.32
N ASP A 97 3.88 17.97 6.41
CA ASP A 97 4.63 16.97 7.17
C ASP A 97 3.71 15.89 7.76
N GLU A 98 2.53 16.27 8.27
CA GLU A 98 1.54 15.32 8.78
C GLU A 98 0.98 14.43 7.66
N TYR A 99 0.68 15.04 6.51
CA TYR A 99 0.21 14.29 5.33
C TYR A 99 1.26 13.29 4.86
N GLU A 100 2.53 13.67 4.77
CA GLU A 100 3.62 12.78 4.37
C GLU A 100 3.78 11.61 5.35
N ARG A 101 3.74 11.88 6.66
CA ARG A 101 3.78 10.82 7.69
C ARG A 101 2.63 9.83 7.53
N SER A 102 1.41 10.33 7.33
CA SER A 102 0.21 9.50 7.15
C SER A 102 0.28 8.67 5.86
N ARG A 103 0.71 9.30 4.75
CA ARG A 103 0.92 8.63 3.47
C ARG A 103 1.93 7.50 3.61
N ASP A 104 3.08 7.75 4.24
CA ASP A 104 4.13 6.75 4.40
C ASP A 104 3.68 5.60 5.30
N ALA A 105 2.92 5.88 6.36
CA ALA A 105 2.31 4.85 7.20
C ALA A 105 1.32 3.97 6.41
N ALA A 106 0.49 4.58 5.55
CA ALA A 106 -0.43 3.85 4.69
C ALA A 106 0.30 2.96 3.68
N ILE A 107 1.38 3.46 3.06
CA ILE A 107 2.22 2.68 2.13
C ILE A 107 2.79 1.45 2.86
N ARG A 108 3.37 1.61 4.05
CA ARG A 108 3.91 0.50 4.85
C ARG A 108 2.84 -0.55 5.17
N LYS A 109 1.62 -0.11 5.52
CA LYS A 109 0.50 -1.02 5.81
C LYS A 109 0.04 -1.78 4.58
N VAL A 110 0.05 -1.16 3.41
CA VAL A 110 -0.26 -1.82 2.14
C VAL A 110 0.82 -2.85 1.78
N GLU A 111 2.09 -2.54 2.00
CA GLU A 111 3.20 -3.48 1.80
C GLU A 111 3.08 -4.69 2.73
N GLU A 112 2.83 -4.45 4.02
CA GLU A 112 2.58 -5.50 5.02
C GLU A 112 1.42 -6.42 4.61
N LEU A 113 0.30 -5.83 4.18
CA LEU A 113 -0.88 -6.58 3.73
C LEU A 113 -0.57 -7.40 2.47
N ASN A 114 0.15 -6.83 1.50
CA ASN A 114 0.53 -7.55 0.29
C ASN A 114 1.43 -8.74 0.59
N ASN A 115 2.40 -8.57 1.50
CA ASN A 115 3.28 -9.66 1.94
C ASN A 115 2.48 -10.76 2.64
N LEU A 116 1.57 -10.39 3.54
CA LEU A 116 0.72 -11.36 4.24
C LEU A 116 -0.21 -12.10 3.28
N ARG A 117 -0.80 -11.39 2.31
CA ARG A 117 -1.64 -12.00 1.27
C ARG A 117 -0.85 -13.00 0.41
N GLN A 118 0.38 -12.66 0.04
CA GLN A 118 1.23 -13.58 -0.73
C GLN A 118 1.52 -14.84 0.08
N SER A 119 1.98 -14.68 1.33
CA SER A 119 2.23 -15.79 2.25
C SER A 119 1.00 -16.68 2.45
N PHE A 120 -0.17 -16.07 2.65
CA PHE A 120 -1.43 -16.80 2.76
C PHE A 120 -1.74 -17.60 1.49
N THR A 121 -1.59 -16.98 0.32
CA THR A 121 -1.84 -17.64 -0.97
C THR A 121 -0.91 -18.84 -1.17
N ASP A 122 0.37 -18.67 -0.87
CA ASP A 122 1.38 -19.73 -0.97
C ASP A 122 1.04 -20.90 -0.01
N LEU A 123 0.63 -20.58 1.23
CA LEU A 123 0.24 -21.58 2.21
C LEU A 123 -1.05 -22.31 1.81
N THR A 124 -2.05 -21.60 1.29
CA THR A 124 -3.29 -22.21 0.78
C THR A 124 -3.00 -23.13 -0.40
N LEU A 125 -2.10 -22.73 -1.31
CA LEU A 125 -1.70 -23.60 -2.43
C LEU A 125 -1.00 -24.87 -1.93
N ALA A 126 -0.06 -24.73 -0.99
CA ALA A 126 0.62 -25.87 -0.38
C ALA A 126 -0.35 -26.81 0.35
N GLN A 127 -1.29 -26.24 1.09
CA GLN A 127 -2.35 -26.98 1.76
C GLN A 127 -3.24 -27.72 0.75
N THR A 128 -3.69 -27.05 -0.30
CA THR A 128 -4.55 -27.67 -1.34
C THR A 128 -3.85 -28.85 -1.99
N LYS A 129 -2.58 -28.68 -2.37
CA LYS A 129 -1.77 -29.77 -2.94
C LYS A 129 -1.60 -30.94 -1.96
N ALA A 130 -1.35 -30.66 -0.69
CA ALA A 130 -1.26 -31.70 0.33
C ALA A 130 -2.60 -32.42 0.53
N SER A 131 -3.71 -31.68 0.54
CA SER A 131 -5.05 -32.23 0.65
C SER A 131 -5.44 -33.09 -0.55
N GLU A 132 -5.05 -32.71 -1.76
CA GLU A 132 -5.23 -33.53 -2.97
C GLU A 132 -4.44 -34.84 -2.88
N LEU A 133 -3.16 -34.78 -2.49
CA LEU A 133 -2.32 -35.98 -2.34
C LEU A 133 -2.82 -36.92 -1.23
N LEU A 134 -3.37 -36.34 -0.16
CA LEU A 134 -3.94 -37.08 0.97
C LEU A 134 -5.42 -37.41 0.77
N ALA A 135 -6.00 -37.06 -0.38
CA ALA A 135 -7.38 -37.43 -0.68
C ALA A 135 -7.49 -38.96 -0.66
N PRO A 136 -8.51 -39.53 -0.01
CA PRO A 136 -8.66 -40.97 0.08
C PRO A 136 -8.61 -41.70 -1.27
N ALA A 137 -9.14 -41.10 -2.33
CA ALA A 137 -9.05 -41.61 -3.70
C ALA A 137 -7.60 -41.67 -4.20
N CYS A 138 -6.81 -40.61 -4.04
CA CYS A 138 -5.40 -40.61 -4.44
C CYS A 138 -4.57 -41.61 -3.62
N ILE A 139 -4.87 -41.79 -2.33
CA ILE A 139 -4.23 -42.82 -1.50
C ILE A 139 -4.59 -44.22 -2.01
N GLN A 140 -5.84 -44.45 -2.40
CA GLN A 140 -6.30 -45.72 -2.96
C GLN A 140 -5.59 -46.02 -4.29
N GLU A 141 -5.53 -45.05 -5.19
CA GLU A 141 -4.80 -45.17 -6.46
C GLU A 141 -3.31 -45.47 -6.23
N SER A 142 -2.68 -44.75 -5.30
CA SER A 142 -1.28 -44.97 -4.92
C SER A 142 -1.04 -46.39 -4.39
N LEU A 143 -1.97 -46.93 -3.58
CA LEU A 143 -1.90 -48.33 -3.12
C LEU A 143 -1.98 -49.33 -4.27
N VAL A 144 -2.83 -49.07 -5.28
CA VAL A 144 -2.96 -49.92 -6.47
C VAL A 144 -1.66 -49.91 -7.28
N VAL A 145 -1.11 -48.73 -7.55
CA VAL A 145 0.17 -48.58 -8.28
C VAL A 145 1.31 -49.27 -7.52
N ALA A 146 1.42 -49.04 -6.21
CA ALA A 146 2.46 -49.66 -5.39
C ALA A 146 2.30 -51.20 -5.29
N ALA A 147 1.06 -51.72 -5.39
CA ALA A 147 0.82 -53.15 -5.45
C ALA A 147 1.30 -53.75 -6.78
N MET A 148 1.04 -53.07 -7.91
CA MET A 148 1.53 -53.50 -9.23
C MET A 148 3.06 -53.49 -9.28
N GLN A 149 3.69 -52.45 -8.73
CA GLN A 149 5.15 -52.35 -8.64
C GLN A 149 5.74 -53.49 -7.80
N SER A 150 5.20 -53.77 -6.62
CA SER A 150 5.70 -54.89 -5.80
C SER A 150 5.43 -56.25 -6.44
N GLU A 151 4.37 -56.38 -7.24
CA GLU A 151 4.12 -57.61 -8.00
C GLU A 151 5.20 -57.80 -9.07
N GLU A 152 5.52 -56.75 -9.84
CA GLU A 152 6.60 -56.76 -10.83
C GLU A 152 7.97 -57.07 -10.19
N GLU A 153 8.30 -56.45 -9.05
CA GLU A 153 9.51 -56.77 -8.28
C GLU A 153 9.55 -58.25 -7.84
N SER A 154 8.39 -58.83 -7.46
CA SER A 154 8.32 -60.25 -7.09
C SER A 154 8.57 -61.17 -8.28
N GLU A 155 8.10 -60.79 -9.47
CA GLU A 155 8.37 -61.52 -10.71
C GLU A 155 9.86 -61.42 -11.09
N GLU A 156 10.48 -60.25 -10.91
CA GLU A 156 11.92 -60.08 -11.15
C GLU A 156 12.75 -60.97 -10.21
N ILE A 157 12.37 -61.08 -8.93
CA ILE A 157 13.01 -61.99 -7.96
C ILE A 157 12.86 -63.46 -8.42
N ALA A 158 11.69 -63.84 -8.93
CA ALA A 158 11.45 -65.17 -9.46
C ALA A 158 12.32 -65.46 -10.69
N ASP A 159 12.42 -64.50 -11.61
CA ASP A 159 13.26 -64.58 -12.79
C ASP A 159 14.76 -64.75 -12.45
N GLN A 160 15.27 -63.98 -11.49
CA GLN A 160 16.66 -64.10 -11.01
C GLN A 160 16.94 -65.50 -10.44
N PHE A 161 15.99 -66.06 -9.68
CA PHE A 161 16.09 -67.44 -9.18
C PHE A 161 16.12 -68.47 -10.32
N LEU A 162 15.26 -68.32 -11.34
CA LEU A 162 15.24 -69.20 -12.52
C LEU A 162 16.53 -69.13 -13.35
N ARG A 163 17.17 -67.95 -13.39
CA ARG A 163 18.50 -67.75 -14.00
C ARG A 163 19.65 -68.28 -13.14
N LYS A 164 19.36 -68.82 -11.95
CA LYS A 164 20.34 -69.30 -10.96
C LYS A 164 21.25 -68.19 -10.42
N GLU A 165 20.79 -66.94 -10.48
CA GLU A 165 21.48 -65.77 -9.92
C GLU A 165 21.23 -65.63 -8.41
N LEU A 166 20.16 -66.28 -7.91
CA LEU A 166 19.76 -66.26 -6.51
C LEU A 166 19.72 -67.69 -5.91
N GLY A 167 20.23 -67.85 -4.68
CA GLY A 167 20.14 -69.11 -3.93
C GLY A 167 18.75 -69.35 -3.37
N VAL A 168 18.40 -70.61 -3.07
CA VAL A 168 17.05 -71.01 -2.61
C VAL A 168 16.61 -70.25 -1.35
N GLU A 169 17.46 -70.16 -0.33
CA GLU A 169 17.12 -69.46 0.92
C GLU A 169 16.90 -67.95 0.71
N ALA A 170 17.75 -67.32 -0.11
CA ALA A 170 17.62 -65.90 -0.44
C ALA A 170 16.35 -65.63 -1.26
N PHE A 171 16.01 -66.51 -2.21
CA PHE A 171 14.78 -66.46 -2.96
C PHE A 171 13.56 -66.55 -2.05
N LEU A 172 13.49 -67.58 -1.21
CA LEU A 172 12.33 -67.79 -0.33
C LEU A 172 12.10 -66.59 0.58
N SER A 173 13.17 -66.03 1.16
CA SER A 173 13.05 -64.84 1.99
C SER A 173 12.50 -63.63 1.21
N ALA A 174 13.16 -63.25 0.11
CA ALA A 174 12.83 -62.02 -0.63
C ALA A 174 11.48 -62.12 -1.36
N TYR A 175 11.20 -63.28 -1.97
CA TYR A 175 9.97 -63.48 -2.74
C TYR A 175 8.74 -63.53 -1.84
N LEU A 176 8.81 -64.24 -0.70
CA LEU A 176 7.69 -64.30 0.23
C LEU A 176 7.41 -62.94 0.86
N GLU A 177 8.46 -62.21 1.26
CA GLU A 177 8.32 -60.84 1.77
C GLU A 177 7.61 -59.95 0.75
N LYS A 178 8.07 -59.97 -0.50
CA LYS A 178 7.50 -59.15 -1.58
C LYS A 178 6.07 -59.54 -1.95
N ARG A 179 5.74 -60.83 -1.94
CA ARG A 179 4.36 -61.32 -2.18
C ARG A 179 3.42 -60.96 -1.04
N ILE A 180 3.87 -61.05 0.22
CA ILE A 180 3.08 -60.61 1.38
C ILE A 180 2.77 -59.11 1.26
N GLU A 181 3.79 -58.31 0.93
CA GLU A 181 3.65 -56.87 0.71
C GLU A 181 2.63 -56.55 -0.40
N THR A 182 2.74 -57.24 -1.54
CA THR A 182 1.82 -57.12 -2.68
C THR A 182 0.37 -57.42 -2.28
N HIS A 183 0.12 -58.56 -1.63
CA HIS A 183 -1.24 -58.95 -1.23
C HIS A 183 -1.82 -58.00 -0.18
N LEU A 184 -1.00 -57.52 0.76
CA LEU A 184 -1.43 -56.57 1.76
C LEU A 184 -1.84 -55.23 1.14
N ARG A 185 -1.08 -54.74 0.14
CA ARG A 185 -1.42 -53.52 -0.61
C ARG A 185 -2.70 -53.70 -1.42
N LYS A 186 -2.85 -54.81 -2.16
CA LYS A 186 -4.08 -55.13 -2.91
C LYS A 186 -5.30 -55.13 -1.99
N PHE A 187 -5.23 -55.86 -0.88
CA PHE A 187 -6.32 -55.93 0.10
C PHE A 187 -6.67 -54.55 0.68
N LYS A 188 -5.67 -53.74 1.05
CA LYS A 188 -5.90 -52.38 1.57
C LYS A 188 -6.52 -51.46 0.52
N GLY A 189 -6.04 -51.54 -0.72
CA GLY A 189 -6.58 -50.75 -1.85
C GLY A 189 -8.02 -51.12 -2.19
N GLU A 190 -8.35 -52.41 -2.24
CA GLU A 190 -9.71 -52.91 -2.45
C GLU A 190 -10.64 -52.51 -1.31
N ARG A 191 -10.19 -52.64 -0.05
CA ARG A 191 -10.98 -52.26 1.13
C ARG A 191 -11.30 -50.77 1.11
N LEU A 192 -10.30 -49.93 0.85
CA LEU A 192 -10.49 -48.47 0.78
C LEU A 192 -11.39 -48.09 -0.39
N GLY A 193 -11.20 -48.69 -1.56
CA GLY A 193 -12.07 -48.47 -2.73
C GLY A 193 -13.53 -48.79 -2.43
N ALA A 194 -13.80 -49.94 -1.82
CA ALA A 194 -15.16 -50.33 -1.44
C ALA A 194 -15.80 -49.34 -0.44
N GLN A 195 -15.04 -48.82 0.52
CA GLN A 195 -15.52 -47.80 1.46
C GLN A 195 -15.84 -46.48 0.75
N LEU A 196 -15.02 -46.07 -0.22
CA LEU A 196 -15.26 -44.85 -1.00
C LEU A 196 -16.49 -44.98 -1.89
N ASP A 197 -16.68 -46.12 -2.53
CA ASP A 197 -17.87 -46.39 -3.34
C ASP A 197 -19.16 -46.40 -2.51
N GLU A 198 -19.08 -46.90 -1.27
CA GLU A 198 -20.20 -46.86 -0.32
C GLU A 198 -20.54 -45.43 0.09
N LEU A 199 -19.52 -44.60 0.37
CA LEU A 199 -19.70 -43.18 0.69
C LEU A 199 -20.32 -42.40 -0.49
N HIS A 200 -19.79 -42.59 -1.70
CA HIS A 200 -20.34 -41.98 -2.91
C HIS A 200 -21.80 -42.40 -3.15
N ARG A 201 -22.14 -43.66 -2.89
CA ARG A 201 -23.52 -44.16 -2.99
C ARG A 201 -24.44 -43.56 -1.92
N ALA A 202 -23.90 -43.27 -0.74
CA ALA A 202 -24.61 -42.60 0.35
C ALA A 202 -24.75 -41.07 0.12
N GLY A 203 -24.16 -40.53 -0.95
CA GLY A 203 -24.27 -39.12 -1.32
C GLY A 203 -23.29 -38.20 -0.58
N PHE A 204 -22.21 -38.76 -0.03
CA PHE A 204 -21.12 -38.04 0.62
C PHE A 204 -19.91 -37.91 -0.31
#